data_AF-B6GVV9-F1
#
_entry.id   AF-B6GVV9-F1
#
_cell.length_a   1.000
_cell.length_b   1.000
_cell.length_c   1.000
_cell.angle_alpha   90.00
_cell.angle_beta   90.00
_cell.angle_gamma   90.00
#
_symmetry.space_group_name_H-M   'P 1'
#
loop_
_entity.id
_entity.type
_entity.pdbx_description
1 polymer ?
#
loop_
_entity_poly.entity_id
_entity_poly.type
_entity_poly.pdbx_seq_one_letter_code
_entity_poly.pdbx_strand_id
1 'polypeptide(L)'
;MAVTPATPEDAAREILRCLQSIAGFQQIRLLVTGELAVRRYFPSHPVQQKEKVEFLVYLGDGFDHRVDELPSGVSDLLKLKLLSMHPESFQQRLGFLEFKGRPVLFIPKEILPYVPQGTPTIAENSIGDLPYTTATDTLIYMVMSDSIRLGRQPPGQGVRAVTNFVRHLRSQGPINFSPQQEECLASHLDWLASSGFWDGERWRQRLGLP
;
A
#
# COMPACT_ATOMS: atom_id res chain seq x y z
N MET A 1 18.72 -7.17 -22.62
CA MET A 1 17.45 -7.60 -22.02
C MET A 1 17.56 -7.46 -20.52
N ALA A 2 16.74 -6.62 -19.87
CA ALA A 2 16.74 -6.50 -18.42
C ALA A 2 16.15 -7.79 -17.80
N VAL A 3 16.86 -8.38 -16.85
CA VAL A 3 16.42 -9.59 -16.14
C VAL A 3 15.29 -9.20 -15.19
N THR A 4 14.10 -9.78 -15.36
CA THR A 4 12.99 -9.57 -14.43
C THR A 4 13.39 -10.12 -13.04
N PRO A 5 13.14 -9.37 -11.95
CA PRO A 5 13.44 -9.84 -10.60
C PRO A 5 12.69 -11.14 -10.32
N ALA A 6 13.39 -12.11 -9.72
CA ALA A 6 12.87 -13.46 -9.48
C ALA A 6 11.58 -13.43 -8.65
N THR A 7 11.46 -12.51 -7.69
CA THR A 7 10.28 -12.33 -6.85
C THR A 7 9.84 -10.85 -6.77
N PRO A 8 8.57 -10.57 -6.43
CA PRO A 8 8.11 -9.22 -6.08
C PRO A 8 8.89 -8.59 -4.91
N GLU A 9 9.30 -9.41 -3.94
CA GLU A 9 10.11 -9.03 -2.77
C GLU A 9 11.49 -8.54 -3.21
N ASP A 10 12.15 -9.25 -4.12
CA ASP A 10 13.46 -8.83 -4.67
C ASP A 10 13.33 -7.52 -5.44
N ALA A 11 12.26 -7.38 -6.23
CA ALA A 11 11.95 -6.12 -6.91
C ALA A 11 11.77 -4.98 -5.91
N ALA A 12 11.01 -5.19 -4.82
CA ALA A 12 10.79 -4.19 -3.79
C ALA A 12 12.11 -3.76 -3.11
N ARG A 13 13.00 -4.71 -2.80
CA ARG A 13 14.32 -4.42 -2.21
C ARG A 13 15.22 -3.64 -3.16
N GLU A 14 15.24 -4.00 -4.44
CA GLU A 14 16.03 -3.28 -5.43
C GLU A 14 15.49 -1.86 -5.68
N ILE A 15 14.17 -1.69 -5.76
CA ILE A 15 13.54 -0.36 -5.86
C ILE A 15 13.89 0.49 -4.65
N LEU A 16 13.83 -0.07 -3.43
CA LEU A 16 14.21 0.61 -2.21
C LEU A 16 15.68 1.04 -2.23
N ARG A 17 16.58 0.19 -2.73
CA ARG A 17 17.99 0.54 -2.92
C ARG A 17 18.17 1.68 -3.93
N CYS A 18 17.44 1.67 -5.04
CA CYS A 18 17.45 2.77 -6.02
C CYS A 18 16.93 4.08 -5.42
N LEU A 19 15.93 4.02 -4.53
CA LEU A 19 15.42 5.19 -3.81
C LEU A 19 16.43 5.71 -2.78
N GLN A 20 17.10 4.81 -2.06
CA GLN A 20 18.16 5.15 -1.09
C GLN A 20 19.35 5.84 -1.71
N SER A 21 19.66 5.59 -2.99
CA SER A 21 20.74 6.29 -3.67
C SER A 21 20.42 7.75 -4.02
N ILE A 22 19.18 8.21 -3.80
CA ILE A 22 18.72 9.56 -4.12
C ILE A 22 18.73 10.40 -2.83
N ALA A 23 19.72 11.28 -2.68
CA ALA A 23 19.90 12.09 -1.46
C ALA A 23 18.67 12.95 -1.10
N GLY A 24 17.91 13.42 -2.09
CA GLY A 24 16.70 14.21 -1.86
C GLY A 24 15.51 13.42 -1.29
N PHE A 25 15.57 12.08 -1.27
CA PHE A 25 14.46 11.22 -0.85
C PHE A 25 14.63 10.62 0.53
N GLN A 26 15.74 10.91 1.21
CA GLN A 26 16.09 10.24 2.47
C GLN A 26 15.05 10.41 3.57
N GLN A 27 14.35 11.55 3.60
CA GLN A 27 13.30 11.85 4.58
C GLN A 27 11.91 11.36 4.15
N ILE A 28 11.73 10.86 2.93
CA ILE A 28 10.45 10.29 2.50
C ILE A 28 10.22 9.01 3.29
N ARG A 29 8.99 8.83 3.76
CA ARG A 29 8.54 7.68 4.53
C ARG A 29 7.82 6.70 3.61
N LEU A 30 8.12 5.40 3.76
CA LEU A 30 7.62 4.38 2.85
C LEU A 30 7.30 3.06 3.55
N LEU A 31 6.20 2.44 3.13
CA LEU A 31 5.83 1.07 3.49
C LEU A 31 5.46 0.26 2.25
N VAL A 32 5.85 -1.02 2.22
CA VAL A 32 5.33 -2.01 1.26
C VAL A 32 3.90 -2.39 1.65
N THR A 33 2.97 -2.28 0.70
CA THR A 33 1.54 -2.58 0.87
C THR A 33 1.02 -3.50 -0.24
N GLY A 34 -0.31 -3.65 -0.34
CA GLY A 34 -0.97 -4.39 -1.41
C GLY A 34 -0.87 -5.91 -1.27
N GLU A 35 -0.95 -6.61 -2.40
CA GLU A 35 -0.89 -8.09 -2.43
C GLU A 35 0.39 -8.64 -1.79
N LEU A 36 1.50 -7.94 -1.98
CA LEU A 36 2.79 -8.29 -1.38
C LEU A 36 2.74 -8.23 0.15
N ALA A 37 2.02 -7.27 0.74
CA ALA A 37 1.79 -7.22 2.18
C ALA A 37 0.75 -8.26 2.65
N VAL A 38 -0.32 -8.50 1.87
CA VAL A 38 -1.31 -9.54 2.18
C VAL A 38 -0.66 -10.92 2.29
N ARG A 39 0.27 -11.26 1.39
CA ARG A 39 1.00 -12.54 1.41
C ARG A 39 1.83 -12.76 2.67
N ARG A 40 2.28 -11.69 3.33
CA ARG A 40 2.96 -11.78 4.64
C ARG A 40 2.05 -12.39 5.71
N TYR A 41 0.75 -12.14 5.63
CA TYR A 41 -0.26 -12.63 6.58
C TYR A 41 -0.96 -13.91 6.08
N PHE A 42 -0.95 -14.14 4.76
CA PHE A 42 -1.50 -15.34 4.11
C PHE A 42 -0.47 -16.00 3.19
N PRO A 43 0.49 -16.77 3.73
CA PRO A 43 1.56 -17.39 2.92
C PRO A 43 1.05 -18.38 1.86
N SER A 44 -0.16 -18.93 2.05
CA SER A 44 -0.82 -19.81 1.08
C SER A 44 -1.52 -19.05 -0.06
N HIS A 45 -1.50 -17.72 -0.06
CA HIS A 45 -2.09 -16.92 -1.12
C HIS A 45 -1.23 -17.01 -2.39
N PRO A 46 -1.80 -17.30 -3.57
CA PRO A 46 -1.04 -17.63 -4.77
C PRO A 46 -0.21 -16.43 -5.26
N VAL A 47 1.06 -16.67 -5.58
CA VAL A 47 1.94 -15.66 -6.19
C VAL A 47 1.58 -15.52 -7.66
N GLN A 48 1.28 -14.30 -8.08
CA GLN A 48 1.05 -14.03 -9.50
C GLN A 48 2.37 -13.64 -10.17
N GLN A 49 2.64 -14.19 -11.35
CA GLN A 49 3.90 -13.95 -12.06
C GLN A 49 4.15 -12.45 -12.33
N LYS A 50 3.09 -11.66 -12.52
CA LYS A 50 3.12 -10.21 -12.74
C LYS A 50 2.58 -9.40 -11.57
N GLU A 51 2.68 -9.93 -10.35
CA GLU A 51 2.29 -9.20 -9.16
C GLU A 51 3.04 -7.86 -9.07
N LYS A 52 2.27 -6.79 -8.86
CA LYS A 52 2.74 -5.42 -8.72
C LYS A 52 3.41 -5.20 -7.37
N VAL A 53 4.38 -4.30 -7.33
CA VAL A 53 4.96 -3.80 -6.08
C VAL A 53 4.29 -2.48 -5.73
N GLU A 54 3.67 -2.40 -4.55
CA GLU A 54 2.94 -1.21 -4.10
C GLU A 54 3.61 -0.64 -2.86
N PHE A 55 3.88 0.66 -2.87
CA PHE A 55 4.42 1.39 -1.74
C PHE A 55 3.45 2.48 -1.30
N LEU A 56 3.08 2.52 -0.03
CA LEU A 56 2.53 3.73 0.59
C LEU A 56 3.67 4.73 0.75
N VAL A 57 3.41 5.99 0.40
CA VAL A 57 4.42 7.03 0.44
C VAL A 57 3.90 8.25 1.18
N TYR A 58 4.73 8.78 2.07
CA TYR A 58 4.44 9.97 2.85
C TYR A 58 5.65 10.90 2.86
N LEU A 59 5.40 12.20 2.82
CA LEU A 59 6.46 13.16 3.15
C LEU A 59 6.82 13.02 4.63
N GLY A 60 8.11 12.91 4.92
CA GLY A 60 8.61 13.09 6.27
C GLY A 60 8.93 14.55 6.56
N ASP A 61 9.58 14.77 7.69
CA ASP A 61 9.95 16.10 8.15
C ASP A 61 10.97 16.76 7.20
N GLY A 62 10.86 18.07 7.00
CA GLY A 62 11.79 18.85 6.15
C GLY A 62 11.36 19.02 4.69
N PHE A 63 10.23 18.46 4.27
CA PHE A 63 9.60 18.82 3.00
C PHE A 63 8.66 20.02 3.18
N ASP A 64 8.58 20.88 2.16
CA ASP A 64 7.59 21.93 2.10
C ASP A 64 6.20 21.30 1.96
N HIS A 65 5.24 21.68 2.82
CA HIS A 65 3.85 21.20 2.78
C HIS A 65 3.20 21.40 1.40
N ARG A 66 3.65 22.38 0.62
CA ARG A 66 3.20 22.63 -0.76
C ARG A 66 3.56 21.51 -1.74
N VAL A 67 4.50 20.62 -1.39
CA VAL A 67 4.81 19.42 -2.20
C VAL A 67 3.62 18.46 -2.22
N ASP A 68 2.86 18.39 -1.13
CA ASP A 68 1.61 17.63 -1.08
C ASP A 68 0.46 18.31 -1.82
N GLU A 69 0.55 19.62 -2.08
CA GLU A 69 -0.41 20.39 -2.86
C GLU A 69 -0.14 20.32 -4.38
N LEU A 70 1.00 19.75 -4.79
CA LEU A 70 1.31 19.58 -6.21
C LEU A 70 0.31 18.61 -6.83
N PRO A 71 -0.24 18.91 -8.04
CA PRO A 71 -1.19 18.03 -8.73
C PRO A 71 -0.69 16.60 -8.95
N SER A 72 0.63 16.43 -8.94
CA SER A 72 1.36 15.18 -9.17
C SER A 72 1.93 14.53 -7.88
N GLY A 73 1.91 15.28 -6.75
CA GLY A 73 2.33 14.83 -5.43
C GLY A 73 3.73 14.20 -5.32
N VAL A 74 3.99 13.55 -4.18
CA VAL A 74 5.24 12.80 -3.89
C VAL A 74 5.44 11.65 -4.86
N SER A 75 4.35 10.95 -5.20
CA SER A 75 4.39 9.74 -6.01
C SER A 75 4.95 9.99 -7.41
N ASP A 76 4.58 11.07 -8.08
CA ASP A 76 5.12 11.34 -9.42
C ASP A 76 6.55 11.89 -9.36
N LEU A 77 6.89 12.63 -8.30
CA LEU A 77 8.27 13.06 -8.05
C LEU A 77 9.22 11.87 -7.89
N LEU A 78 8.78 10.82 -7.17
CA LEU A 78 9.51 9.55 -7.09
C LEU A 78 9.67 8.90 -8.47
N LYS A 79 8.57 8.77 -9.23
CA LYS A 79 8.59 8.15 -10.58
C LYS A 79 9.56 8.88 -11.51
N LEU A 80 9.46 10.21 -11.59
CA LEU A 80 10.30 11.04 -12.47
C LEU A 80 11.78 10.91 -12.12
N LYS A 81 12.14 10.90 -10.84
CA LYS A 81 13.54 10.73 -10.45
C LYS A 81 14.05 9.31 -10.65
N LEU A 82 13.25 8.28 -10.41
CA LEU A 82 13.65 6.91 -10.73
C LEU A 82 13.88 6.71 -12.22
N LEU A 83 12.99 7.25 -13.07
CA LEU A 83 13.16 7.23 -14.54
C LEU A 83 14.41 7.98 -15.00
N SER A 84 14.75 9.09 -14.34
CA SER A 84 15.91 9.90 -14.70
C SER A 84 17.24 9.31 -14.20
N MET A 85 17.25 8.72 -13.01
CA MET A 85 18.49 8.27 -12.33
C MET A 85 18.81 6.80 -12.63
N HIS A 86 17.81 5.98 -12.92
CA HIS A 86 17.93 4.54 -13.17
C HIS A 86 17.17 4.12 -14.45
N PRO A 87 17.41 4.76 -15.61
CA PRO A 87 16.63 4.57 -16.84
C PRO A 87 16.74 3.15 -17.43
N GLU A 88 17.80 2.41 -17.11
CA GLU A 88 17.98 1.00 -17.51
C GLU A 88 17.11 0.04 -16.70
N SER A 89 16.72 0.46 -15.49
CA SER A 89 15.94 -0.35 -14.55
C SER A 89 14.46 0.00 -14.56
N PHE A 90 14.12 1.27 -14.80
CA PHE A 90 12.75 1.78 -14.78
C PHE A 90 12.24 2.19 -16.15
N GLN A 91 10.98 1.87 -16.44
CA GLN A 91 10.32 2.24 -17.70
C GLN A 91 8.91 2.76 -17.42
N GLN A 92 8.55 3.87 -18.07
CA GLN A 92 7.18 4.38 -18.04
C GLN A 92 6.33 3.62 -19.06
N ARG A 93 5.23 3.02 -18.62
CA ARG A 93 4.17 2.47 -19.47
C ARG A 93 2.93 3.34 -19.39
N LEU A 94 1.97 3.11 -20.29
CA LEU A 94 0.67 3.78 -20.26
C LEU A 94 -0.01 3.54 -18.90
N GLY A 95 -0.03 4.57 -18.06
CA GLY A 95 -0.72 4.58 -16.77
C GLY A 95 0.03 4.01 -15.57
N PHE A 96 1.26 3.48 -15.71
CA PHE A 96 2.04 2.96 -14.57
C PHE A 96 3.55 2.90 -14.85
N LEU A 97 4.34 2.84 -13.76
CA LEU A 97 5.79 2.65 -13.80
C LEU A 97 6.10 1.15 -13.75
N GLU A 98 7.12 0.71 -14.49
CA GLU A 98 7.66 -0.64 -14.40
C GLU A 98 9.11 -0.62 -13.89
N PHE A 99 9.45 -1.58 -13.04
CA PHE A 99 10.83 -1.91 -12.68
C PHE A 99 11.17 -3.27 -13.26
N LYS A 100 12.09 -3.32 -14.24
CA LYS A 100 12.54 -4.56 -14.90
C LYS A 100 11.38 -5.48 -15.34
N GLY A 101 10.31 -4.89 -15.88
CA GLY A 101 9.11 -5.59 -16.36
C GLY A 101 8.06 -5.95 -15.30
N ARG A 102 8.24 -5.51 -14.05
CA ARG A 102 7.26 -5.65 -12.97
C ARG A 102 6.57 -4.30 -12.70
N PRO A 103 5.22 -4.23 -12.64
CA PRO A 103 4.53 -2.99 -12.32
C PRO A 103 4.86 -2.48 -10.90
N VAL A 104 5.04 -1.17 -10.77
CA VAL A 104 5.31 -0.47 -9.51
C VAL A 104 4.30 0.66 -9.33
N LEU A 105 3.70 0.74 -8.14
CA LEU A 105 2.79 1.82 -7.77
C LEU A 105 3.27 2.50 -6.49
N PHE A 106 3.40 3.81 -6.56
CA PHE A 106 3.55 4.69 -5.42
C PHE A 106 2.17 5.23 -5.06
N ILE A 107 1.60 4.67 -4.01
CA ILE A 107 0.27 5.00 -3.50
C ILE A 107 0.38 6.30 -2.70
N PRO A 108 -0.32 7.36 -3.13
CA PRO A 108 -0.24 8.64 -2.44
C PRO A 108 -1.11 8.62 -1.18
N LYS A 109 -0.90 9.60 -0.30
CA LYS A 109 -1.53 9.66 1.03
C LYS A 109 -3.05 9.77 0.97
N GLU A 110 -3.65 10.19 -0.14
CA GLU A 110 -5.11 10.34 -0.25
C GLU A 110 -5.85 9.00 -0.18
N ILE A 111 -5.17 7.89 -0.50
CA ILE A 111 -5.74 6.54 -0.36
C ILE A 111 -5.73 6.08 1.10
N LEU A 112 -4.69 6.46 1.86
CA LEU A 112 -4.59 6.16 3.29
C LEU A 112 -4.22 7.44 4.03
N PRO A 113 -5.23 8.25 4.46
CA PRO A 113 -5.06 9.65 4.87
C PRO A 113 -4.48 9.83 6.27
N TYR A 114 -3.67 8.88 6.71
CA TYR A 114 -2.87 8.94 7.93
C TYR A 114 -1.54 8.22 7.68
N VAL A 115 -0.52 8.57 8.47
CA VAL A 115 0.78 7.90 8.44
C VAL A 115 0.76 6.74 9.44
N PRO A 116 0.92 5.47 9.00
CA PRO A 116 1.01 4.35 9.93
C PRO A 116 2.13 4.53 10.96
N GLN A 117 1.86 4.11 12.19
CA GLN A 117 2.81 4.24 13.28
C GLN A 117 4.10 3.44 12.98
N GLY A 118 5.25 4.05 13.23
CA GLY A 118 6.54 3.40 13.00
C GLY A 118 6.94 3.31 11.52
N THR A 119 6.28 4.06 10.63
CA THR A 119 6.71 4.14 9.23
C THR A 119 8.14 4.69 9.14
N PRO A 120 9.12 3.90 8.66
CA PRO A 120 10.48 4.35 8.54
C PRO A 120 10.67 5.31 7.36
N THR A 121 11.66 6.17 7.49
CA THR A 121 12.19 6.95 6.36
C THR A 121 12.99 6.03 5.42
N ILE A 122 13.18 6.44 4.16
CA ILE A 122 14.01 5.73 3.18
C ILE A 122 15.43 5.53 3.72
N ALA A 123 15.97 6.50 4.48
CA ALA A 123 17.27 6.39 5.12
C ALA A 123 17.36 5.31 6.20
N GLU A 124 16.30 5.14 7.00
CA GLU A 124 16.27 4.18 8.12
C GLU A 124 16.03 2.73 7.65
N ASN A 125 15.55 2.55 6.43
CA ASN A 125 15.22 1.23 5.92
C ASN A 125 16.45 0.34 5.74
N SER A 126 16.44 -0.83 6.37
CA SER A 126 17.45 -1.84 6.08
C SER A 126 17.20 -2.48 4.71
N ILE A 127 18.25 -2.75 3.93
CA ILE A 127 18.11 -3.41 2.62
C ILE A 127 17.67 -4.89 2.78
N GLY A 128 17.90 -5.49 3.95
CA GLY A 128 17.55 -6.88 4.25
C GLY A 128 16.04 -7.07 4.49
N ASP A 129 15.44 -6.17 5.28
CA ASP A 129 14.04 -6.26 5.70
C ASP A 129 13.19 -5.20 5.01
N LEU A 130 12.16 -5.66 4.30
CA LEU A 130 11.18 -4.79 3.68
C LEU A 130 10.23 -4.19 4.74
N PRO A 131 9.98 -2.86 4.70
CA PRO A 131 9.12 -2.19 5.67
C PRO A 131 7.65 -2.42 5.31
N TYR A 132 7.08 -3.56 5.69
CA TYR A 132 5.68 -3.87 5.40
C TYR A 132 4.71 -3.05 6.25
N THR A 133 3.53 -2.76 5.69
CA THR A 133 2.37 -2.32 6.48
C THR A 133 2.02 -3.33 7.56
N THR A 134 1.56 -2.83 8.71
CA THR A 134 0.97 -3.69 9.75
C THR A 134 -0.28 -4.41 9.23
N ALA A 135 -0.75 -5.42 9.95
CA ALA A 135 -1.91 -6.18 9.52
C ALA A 135 -3.19 -5.31 9.50
N THR A 136 -3.33 -4.40 10.46
CA THR A 136 -4.43 -3.43 10.51
C THR A 136 -4.32 -2.39 9.40
N ASP A 137 -3.13 -1.86 9.11
CA ASP A 137 -2.96 -0.90 8.01
C ASP A 137 -3.17 -1.54 6.64
N THR A 138 -2.79 -2.82 6.49
CA THR A 138 -3.06 -3.60 5.29
C THR A 138 -4.56 -3.78 5.08
N LEU A 139 -5.30 -4.12 6.14
CA LEU A 139 -6.76 -4.22 6.08
C LEU A 139 -7.40 -2.89 5.67
N ILE A 140 -6.97 -1.78 6.26
CA ILE A 140 -7.55 -0.46 5.96
C ILE A 140 -7.22 -0.06 4.53
N TYR A 141 -5.98 -0.25 4.08
CA TYR A 141 -5.61 -0.04 2.69
C TYR A 141 -6.48 -0.87 1.73
N MET A 142 -6.78 -2.13 2.04
CA MET A 142 -7.69 -2.95 1.23
C MET A 142 -9.08 -2.31 1.14
N VAL A 143 -9.65 -1.90 2.28
CA VAL A 143 -10.98 -1.25 2.32
C VAL A 143 -10.98 0.04 1.50
N MET A 144 -10.02 0.93 1.74
CA MET A 144 -9.94 2.24 1.09
C MET A 144 -9.67 2.11 -0.42
N SER A 145 -8.72 1.27 -0.80
CA SER A 145 -8.33 1.13 -2.21
C SER A 145 -9.41 0.45 -3.04
N ASP A 146 -10.17 -0.49 -2.48
CA ASP A 146 -11.29 -1.14 -3.18
C ASP A 146 -12.56 -0.30 -3.18
N SER A 147 -12.82 0.48 -2.12
CA SER A 147 -13.96 1.40 -2.07
C SER A 147 -13.83 2.54 -3.07
N ILE A 148 -12.64 3.13 -3.22
CA ILE A 148 -12.39 4.24 -4.15
C ILE A 148 -12.43 3.76 -5.61
N ARG A 149 -12.14 2.47 -5.88
CA ARG A 149 -12.21 1.87 -7.23
C ARG A 149 -13.63 1.60 -7.75
N LEU A 150 -14.67 2.11 -7.07
CA LEU A 150 -16.08 2.07 -7.49
C LEU A 150 -16.21 2.36 -9.01
N GLY A 151 -16.31 1.29 -9.79
CA GLY A 151 -16.37 1.33 -11.26
C GLY A 151 -15.61 0.24 -12.01
N ARG A 152 -14.62 -0.46 -11.40
CA ARG A 152 -13.78 -1.44 -12.13
C ARG A 152 -13.81 -2.90 -11.63
N GLN A 153 -14.29 -3.15 -10.42
CA GLN A 153 -14.46 -4.53 -9.92
C GLN A 153 -15.87 -4.75 -9.34
N PRO A 154 -16.44 -5.96 -9.46
CA PRO A 154 -17.68 -6.29 -8.79
C PRO A 154 -17.47 -6.16 -7.27
N PRO A 155 -18.30 -5.38 -6.56
CA PRO A 155 -18.12 -5.12 -5.12
C PRO A 155 -18.03 -6.39 -4.26
N GLY A 156 -18.62 -7.50 -4.73
CA GLY A 156 -18.59 -8.79 -4.01
C GLY A 156 -17.20 -9.42 -3.84
N GLN A 157 -16.22 -9.17 -4.74
CA GLN A 157 -14.91 -9.83 -4.64
C GLN A 157 -13.99 -9.15 -3.61
N GLY A 158 -13.90 -7.82 -3.63
CA GLY A 158 -13.11 -7.03 -2.68
C GLY A 158 -13.62 -7.21 -1.24
N VAL A 159 -14.93 -7.10 -1.04
CA VAL A 159 -15.52 -7.29 0.30
C VAL A 159 -15.30 -8.72 0.82
N ARG A 160 -15.28 -9.75 -0.05
CA ARG A 160 -14.97 -11.12 0.37
C ARG A 160 -13.53 -11.27 0.85
N ALA A 161 -12.57 -10.63 0.18
CA ALA A 161 -11.17 -10.61 0.60
C ALA A 161 -11.03 -9.91 1.97
N VAL A 162 -11.64 -8.74 2.13
CA VAL A 162 -11.70 -8.00 3.40
C VAL A 162 -12.32 -8.85 4.51
N THR A 163 -13.44 -9.53 4.23
CA THR A 163 -14.12 -10.41 5.20
C THR A 163 -13.19 -11.52 5.70
N ASN A 164 -12.44 -12.16 4.79
CA ASN A 164 -11.48 -13.20 5.15
C ASN A 164 -10.32 -12.64 5.97
N PHE A 165 -9.84 -11.44 5.62
CA PHE A 165 -8.78 -10.75 6.35
C PHE A 165 -9.22 -10.42 7.79
N VAL A 166 -10.43 -9.88 7.97
CA VAL A 166 -11.01 -9.61 9.31
C VAL A 166 -11.15 -10.89 10.13
N ARG A 167 -11.60 -11.99 9.52
CA ARG A 167 -11.68 -13.30 10.23
C ARG A 167 -10.31 -13.77 10.70
N HIS A 168 -9.28 -13.62 9.87
CA HIS A 168 -7.91 -13.97 10.23
C HIS A 168 -7.39 -13.13 11.40
N LEU A 169 -7.51 -11.80 11.33
CA LEU A 169 -7.10 -10.93 12.44
C LEU A 169 -7.82 -11.30 13.75
N ARG A 170 -9.13 -11.52 13.66
CA ARG A 170 -9.93 -11.95 14.82
C ARG A 170 -9.55 -13.29 15.39
N SER A 171 -9.01 -14.20 14.57
CA SER A 171 -8.50 -15.49 15.04
C SER A 171 -7.22 -15.34 15.87
N GLN A 172 -6.53 -14.19 15.76
CA GLN A 172 -5.33 -13.86 16.53
C GLN A 172 -5.65 -13.04 17.80
N GLY A 173 -6.83 -12.42 17.88
CA GLY A 173 -7.29 -11.67 19.05
C GLY A 173 -8.26 -10.53 18.69
N PRO A 174 -8.63 -9.69 19.66
CA PRO A 174 -9.32 -8.43 19.40
C PRO A 174 -8.51 -7.55 18.44
N ILE A 175 -9.19 -6.91 17.49
CA ILE A 175 -8.57 -5.93 16.60
C ILE A 175 -8.66 -4.58 17.30
N ASN A 176 -7.53 -3.94 17.54
CA ASN A 176 -7.48 -2.59 18.11
C ASN A 176 -7.03 -1.64 17.01
N PHE A 177 -7.91 -0.69 16.67
CA PHE A 177 -7.59 0.39 15.74
C PHE A 177 -7.22 1.65 16.52
N SER A 178 -6.38 2.49 15.93
CA SER A 178 -6.21 3.87 16.37
C SER A 178 -7.42 4.72 15.95
N PRO A 179 -7.66 5.88 16.58
CA PRO A 179 -8.78 6.75 16.21
C PRO A 179 -8.83 7.10 14.72
N GLN A 180 -7.67 7.36 14.07
CA GLN A 180 -7.61 7.66 12.63
C GLN A 180 -8.01 6.45 11.77
N GLN A 181 -7.62 5.25 12.20
CA GLN A 181 -7.97 4.00 11.53
C GLN A 181 -9.46 3.70 11.65
N GLU A 182 -10.05 3.94 12.83
CA GLU A 182 -11.49 3.81 13.05
C GLU A 182 -12.29 4.76 12.17
N GLU A 183 -11.87 6.03 12.06
CA GLU A 183 -12.50 7.03 11.20
C GLU A 183 -12.47 6.63 9.72
N CYS A 184 -11.33 6.12 9.23
CA CYS A 184 -11.20 5.63 7.87
C CYS A 184 -12.17 4.46 7.58
N LEU A 185 -12.31 3.53 8.52
CA LEU A 185 -13.22 2.39 8.35
C LEU A 185 -14.69 2.81 8.47
N ALA A 186 -15.01 3.69 9.42
CA ALA A 186 -16.36 4.18 9.66
C ALA A 186 -16.96 4.87 8.41
N SER A 187 -16.15 5.68 7.72
CA SER A 187 -16.56 6.35 6.47
C SER A 187 -16.81 5.40 5.28
N HIS A 188 -16.44 4.12 5.40
CA HIS A 188 -16.55 3.11 4.34
C HIS A 188 -17.44 1.91 4.71
N LEU A 189 -18.18 1.98 5.82
CA LEU A 189 -19.09 0.92 6.26
C LEU A 189 -20.19 0.62 5.24
N ASP A 190 -20.71 1.63 4.54
CA ASP A 190 -21.75 1.43 3.52
C ASP A 190 -21.23 0.60 2.33
N TRP A 191 -19.98 0.84 1.92
CA TRP A 191 -19.32 0.03 0.90
C TRP A 191 -19.13 -1.42 1.37
N LEU A 192 -18.68 -1.61 2.61
CA LEU A 192 -18.54 -2.94 3.22
C LEU A 192 -19.88 -3.69 3.29
N ALA A 193 -20.97 -2.98 3.59
CA ALA A 193 -22.32 -3.55 3.66
C ALA A 193 -22.93 -3.84 2.28
N SER A 194 -22.47 -3.17 1.22
CA SER A 194 -23.05 -3.25 -0.13
C SER A 194 -23.00 -4.65 -0.76
N SER A 195 -22.10 -5.53 -0.31
CA SER A 195 -22.00 -6.89 -0.84
C SER A 195 -23.04 -7.87 -0.25
N GLY A 196 -23.79 -7.47 0.78
CA GLY A 196 -24.80 -8.29 1.46
C GLY A 196 -24.24 -9.43 2.33
N PHE A 197 -22.92 -9.52 2.54
CA PHE A 197 -22.34 -10.56 3.42
C PHE A 197 -22.65 -10.28 4.89
N TRP A 198 -22.42 -9.04 5.32
CA TRP A 198 -22.71 -8.50 6.64
C TRP A 198 -23.38 -7.13 6.46
N ASP A 199 -24.36 -6.81 7.31
CA ASP A 199 -24.87 -5.44 7.43
C ASP A 199 -23.86 -4.54 8.16
N GLY A 200 -24.15 -3.23 8.20
CA GLY A 200 -23.27 -2.24 8.83
C GLY A 200 -23.03 -2.49 10.32
N GLU A 201 -24.04 -2.96 11.07
CA GLU A 201 -23.91 -3.25 12.50
C GLU A 201 -22.99 -4.45 12.74
N ARG A 202 -23.15 -5.50 11.94
CA ARG A 202 -22.29 -6.67 11.97
C ARG A 202 -20.86 -6.33 11.55
N TRP A 203 -20.65 -5.40 10.60
CA TRP A 203 -19.32 -4.88 10.30
C TRP A 203 -18.70 -4.14 11.49
N ARG A 204 -19.44 -3.23 12.15
CA ARG A 204 -18.96 -2.54 13.36
C ARG A 204 -18.55 -3.53 14.45
N GLN A 205 -19.41 -4.50 14.76
CA GLN A 205 -19.12 -5.53 15.76
C GLN A 205 -17.92 -6.40 15.37
N ARG A 206 -17.75 -6.70 14.07
CA ARG A 206 -16.63 -7.52 13.58
C ARG A 206 -15.31 -6.77 13.60
N LEU A 207 -15.34 -5.46 13.37
CA LEU A 207 -14.16 -4.59 13.40
C LEU A 207 -13.85 -4.04 14.80
N GLY A 208 -14.79 -4.14 15.75
CA GLY A 208 -14.63 -3.55 17.08
C GLY A 208 -14.82 -2.03 17.09
N LEU A 209 -15.57 -1.50 16.12
CA LEU A 209 -15.87 -0.07 16.03
C LEU A 209 -16.99 0.32 17.00
N PRO A 210 -17.00 1.56 17.53
CA PRO A 210 -18.06 2.08 18.39
C PRO A 210 -19.42 2.20 17.69
#